data_AF-A0A4D7Z1A3-F1
#
_entry.id   AF-A0A4D7Z1A3-F1
#
_cell.length_a   1.000
_cell.length_b   1.000
_cell.length_c   1.000
_cell.angle_alpha   90.00
_cell.angle_beta   90.00
_cell.angle_gamma   90.00
#
_symmetry.space_group_name_H-M   'P 1'
#
loop_
_entity.id
_entity.type
_entity.pdbx_description
1 polymer ?
#
loop_
_entity_poly.entity_id
_entity_poly.type
_entity_poly.pdbx_seq_one_letter_code
_entity_poly.pdbx_strand_id
1 'polypeptide(L)'
;MKKLINDPATVVRDMLEGVVALSPATVLLTDENVVIRSGLLDPEKRMVAVLSGGGSGHEPAHAGYVGAGMLTVAVAGDVFTSPSTDAILAGIRAAAGPAGALVIVKNYTGDRLNFGLAAELARAEGIPVEIVVVADDVALKDTVPDDRRRGIAGTVLVHKLAGAAAEQGLPLQEVARIAREAAGKLSSMGISLGSCTLPAVGRPGFVLGDAEIEVGLGIHGEQGVRRMSIASADELVNLVLETIEADGRLKSGDRVALLVNGLGSTPPMELAVVARSAVARLEAKGVVVERAWAGTFLSALDMPGFSLSVMHVDEAMVNLIDAPTDAGAWPRGGAVNRNRVLPSAGVKKSVTAEIRITAAGERLRSAAERVARALIAAEPILTQLDSVTGDGDLGTSMVRGAEAILALPGESFADVSGGLMAMANAMRKAIGGSSGPFYATGLMRASRHLAGIEKPTAPQMAEAFVAAVLAVSELGGAKPGDRTMIDALHPAAETFRDKLAGGASADVAWRSASAAGIAGAEATTSMKPRLGRASYLGERAIGHPDAGAVAVSIWLEAIGND
;
A
#
# COMPACT_ATOMS: atom_id res chain seq x y z
N MET A 1 -17.51 0.12 -19.49
CA MET A 1 -17.12 0.94 -18.33
C MET A 1 -16.94 0.00 -17.14
N LYS A 2 -15.84 0.09 -16.39
CA LYS A 2 -15.59 -0.74 -15.20
C LYS A 2 -15.72 0.12 -13.93
N LYS A 3 -16.96 0.35 -13.47
CA LYS A 3 -17.26 1.04 -12.21
C LYS A 3 -18.38 0.32 -11.47
N LEU A 4 -18.35 0.36 -10.14
CA LEU A 4 -19.38 -0.21 -9.27
C LEU A 4 -20.49 0.82 -9.05
N ILE A 5 -21.38 0.97 -10.03
CA ILE A 5 -22.49 1.92 -10.03
C ILE A 5 -23.74 1.29 -10.65
N ASN A 6 -24.92 1.75 -10.25
CA ASN A 6 -26.19 1.34 -10.86
C ASN A 6 -26.47 2.19 -12.11
N ASP A 7 -26.71 3.49 -11.92
CA ASP A 7 -26.98 4.48 -12.97
C ASP A 7 -26.09 5.71 -12.75
N PRO A 8 -25.34 6.18 -13.77
CA PRO A 8 -24.60 7.45 -13.68
C PRO A 8 -25.43 8.67 -13.26
N ALA A 9 -26.76 8.68 -13.52
CA ALA A 9 -27.64 9.80 -13.15
C ALA A 9 -27.99 9.84 -11.66
N THR A 10 -27.99 8.69 -10.97
CA THR A 10 -28.30 8.61 -9.52
C THR A 10 -27.07 8.38 -8.66
N VAL A 11 -25.88 8.24 -9.27
CA VAL A 11 -24.63 7.85 -8.59
C VAL A 11 -24.32 8.66 -7.34
N VAL A 12 -24.56 9.98 -7.37
CA VAL A 12 -24.33 10.86 -6.21
C VAL A 12 -25.30 10.53 -5.08
N ARG A 13 -26.58 10.32 -5.41
CA ARG A 13 -27.60 10.00 -4.41
C ARG A 13 -27.34 8.64 -3.77
N ASP A 14 -27.14 7.60 -4.60
CA ASP A 14 -26.81 6.24 -4.15
C ASP A 14 -25.59 6.24 -3.21
N MET A 15 -24.56 7.02 -3.56
CA MET A 15 -23.35 7.19 -2.76
C MET A 15 -23.65 7.85 -1.40
N LEU A 16 -24.40 8.95 -1.37
CA LEU A 16 -24.72 9.65 -0.12
C LEU A 16 -25.58 8.79 0.83
N GLU A 17 -26.51 8.02 0.28
CA GLU A 17 -27.30 7.04 1.04
C GLU A 17 -26.38 6.00 1.71
N GLY A 18 -25.38 5.50 0.99
CA GLY A 18 -24.34 4.64 1.55
C GLY A 18 -23.51 5.30 2.65
N VAL A 19 -23.11 6.57 2.46
CA VAL A 19 -22.35 7.33 3.48
C VAL A 19 -23.16 7.50 4.76
N VAL A 20 -24.43 7.91 4.66
CA VAL A 20 -25.30 8.13 5.83
C VAL A 20 -25.67 6.81 6.51
N ALA A 21 -25.84 5.72 5.76
CA ALA A 21 -26.10 4.40 6.33
C ALA A 21 -24.97 3.89 7.24
N LEU A 22 -23.74 4.37 7.04
CA LEU A 22 -22.55 3.98 7.81
C LEU A 22 -22.21 4.94 8.96
N SER A 23 -22.92 6.06 9.12
CA SER A 23 -22.60 7.08 10.13
C SER A 23 -23.83 7.59 10.87
N PRO A 24 -24.05 7.21 12.15
CA PRO A 24 -25.16 7.72 12.95
C PRO A 24 -25.06 9.22 13.26
N ALA A 25 -23.88 9.82 13.03
CA ALA A 25 -23.65 11.26 13.18
C ALA A 25 -24.20 12.09 12.00
N THR A 26 -24.77 11.45 10.98
CA THR A 26 -25.21 12.11 9.75
C THR A 26 -26.64 11.74 9.36
N VAL A 27 -27.33 12.66 8.68
CA VAL A 27 -28.62 12.45 8.02
C VAL A 27 -28.59 13.04 6.61
N LEU A 28 -29.35 12.45 5.69
CA LEU A 28 -29.47 12.92 4.31
C LEU A 28 -30.79 13.69 4.16
N LEU A 29 -30.75 14.87 3.54
CA LEU A 29 -31.97 15.61 3.23
C LEU A 29 -32.77 14.85 2.15
N THR A 30 -34.07 14.71 2.34
CA THR A 30 -34.91 13.86 1.49
C THR A 30 -34.84 14.28 0.03
N ASP A 31 -34.99 15.58 -0.24
CA ASP A 31 -35.21 16.11 -1.58
C ASP A 31 -33.93 16.65 -2.23
N GLU A 32 -32.80 16.66 -1.51
CA GLU A 32 -31.55 17.26 -1.97
C GLU A 32 -30.35 16.37 -1.63
N ASN A 33 -29.28 16.50 -2.40
CA ASN A 33 -28.00 15.84 -2.13
C ASN A 33 -27.20 16.58 -1.05
N VAL A 34 -27.78 16.67 0.15
CA VAL A 34 -27.25 17.43 1.30
C VAL A 34 -27.13 16.52 2.51
N VAL A 35 -25.90 16.32 2.98
CA VAL A 35 -25.63 15.59 4.23
C VAL A 35 -25.49 16.58 5.37
N ILE A 36 -26.20 16.32 6.47
CA ILE A 36 -26.30 17.20 7.63
C ILE A 36 -25.90 16.40 8.87
N ARG A 37 -25.24 17.06 9.84
CA ARG A 37 -24.99 16.49 11.16
C ARG A 37 -26.33 16.10 11.82
N SER A 38 -26.42 14.88 12.31
CA SER A 38 -27.57 14.39 13.07
C SER A 38 -27.64 15.04 14.46
N GLY A 39 -28.84 15.14 15.04
CA GLY A 39 -29.03 15.59 16.42
C GLY A 39 -28.77 17.09 16.64
N LEU A 40 -28.96 17.94 15.62
CA LEU A 40 -28.91 19.40 15.80
C LEU A 40 -29.95 19.86 16.84
N LEU A 41 -29.54 20.83 17.67
CA LEU A 41 -30.41 21.46 18.66
C LEU A 41 -31.49 22.33 18.01
N ASP A 42 -32.41 22.84 18.82
CA ASP A 42 -33.33 23.92 18.43
C ASP A 42 -32.55 25.08 17.80
N PRO A 43 -33.04 25.73 16.73
CA PRO A 43 -32.33 26.81 16.01
C PRO A 43 -31.69 27.87 16.92
N GLU A 44 -32.39 28.31 17.97
CA GLU A 44 -31.92 29.31 18.95
C GLU A 44 -30.69 28.88 19.77
N LYS A 45 -30.42 27.58 19.87
CA LYS A 45 -29.31 27.00 20.65
C LYS A 45 -28.19 26.47 19.75
N ARG A 46 -28.32 26.57 18.44
CA ARG A 46 -27.31 26.07 17.50
C ARG A 46 -26.07 26.96 17.56
N MET A 47 -24.91 26.32 17.53
CA MET A 47 -23.63 26.99 17.30
C MET A 47 -23.52 27.43 15.83
N VAL A 48 -22.43 28.11 15.47
CA VAL A 48 -22.13 28.45 14.08
C VAL A 48 -22.14 27.18 13.22
N ALA A 49 -22.99 27.14 12.20
CA ALA A 49 -23.00 26.03 11.25
C ALA A 49 -21.80 26.17 10.29
N VAL A 50 -21.00 25.12 10.14
CA VAL A 50 -19.90 25.10 9.16
C VAL A 50 -20.34 24.31 7.94
N LEU A 51 -20.48 24.98 6.80
CA LEU A 51 -20.88 24.42 5.52
C LEU A 51 -19.67 24.26 4.58
N SER A 52 -19.68 23.21 3.78
CA SER A 52 -18.82 23.08 2.59
C SER A 52 -19.55 22.26 1.52
N GLY A 53 -18.93 22.11 0.36
CA GLY A 53 -19.45 21.27 -0.70
C GLY A 53 -18.74 21.47 -2.04
N GLY A 54 -19.45 21.12 -3.10
CA GLY A 54 -18.99 21.21 -4.49
C GLY A 54 -19.43 19.99 -5.29
N GLY A 55 -18.84 19.82 -6.47
CA GLY A 55 -19.07 18.61 -7.27
C GLY A 55 -18.65 17.33 -6.56
N SER A 56 -19.38 16.25 -6.81
CA SER A 56 -19.04 14.92 -6.32
C SER A 56 -17.86 14.31 -7.07
N GLY A 57 -17.31 13.20 -6.56
CA GLY A 57 -16.14 12.53 -7.11
C GLY A 57 -14.83 12.87 -6.39
N HIS A 58 -14.94 13.49 -5.21
CA HIS A 58 -13.80 13.84 -4.35
C HIS A 58 -13.85 13.13 -3.00
N GLU A 59 -14.63 12.06 -2.90
CA GLU A 59 -14.89 11.36 -1.65
C GLU A 59 -13.57 10.91 -1.00
N PRO A 60 -13.42 11.05 0.33
CA PRO A 60 -14.50 11.34 1.30
C PRO A 60 -14.96 12.80 1.39
N ALA A 61 -14.32 13.74 0.69
CA ALA A 61 -14.77 15.12 0.67
C ALA A 61 -16.12 15.28 -0.07
N HIS A 62 -17.14 15.95 0.46
CA HIS A 62 -17.19 16.61 1.78
C HIS A 62 -18.04 15.84 2.80
N ALA A 63 -18.90 14.91 2.36
CA ALA A 63 -19.85 14.22 3.21
C ALA A 63 -19.20 13.41 4.35
N GLY A 64 -18.04 12.81 4.11
CA GLY A 64 -17.29 12.08 5.15
C GLY A 64 -16.74 12.97 6.28
N TYR A 65 -16.76 14.29 6.08
CA TYR A 65 -16.31 15.30 7.03
C TYR A 65 -17.44 15.96 7.81
N VAL A 66 -18.68 15.49 7.65
CA VAL A 66 -19.82 15.96 8.44
C VAL A 66 -19.80 15.28 9.82
N GLY A 67 -19.81 16.09 10.87
CA GLY A 67 -19.73 15.65 12.26
C GLY A 67 -19.41 16.79 13.23
N ALA A 68 -19.62 16.56 14.53
CA ALA A 68 -19.17 17.40 15.61
C ALA A 68 -17.68 17.74 15.47
N GLY A 69 -17.32 19.02 15.63
CA GLY A 69 -15.92 19.46 15.51
C GLY A 69 -15.33 19.45 14.08
N MET A 70 -16.15 19.29 13.04
CA MET A 70 -15.83 19.50 11.61
C MET A 70 -17.01 20.18 10.87
N LEU A 71 -17.51 19.64 9.75
CA LEU A 71 -18.60 20.23 9.00
C LEU A 71 -19.93 19.94 9.68
N THR A 72 -20.81 20.93 9.73
CA THR A 72 -22.22 20.73 10.06
C THR A 72 -23.00 20.23 8.84
N VAL A 73 -22.62 20.67 7.64
CA VAL A 73 -23.32 20.35 6.39
C VAL A 73 -22.33 20.21 5.23
N ALA A 74 -22.57 19.20 4.39
CA ALA A 74 -21.90 19.00 3.11
C ALA A 74 -22.94 18.96 1.99
N VAL A 75 -22.77 19.82 0.97
CA VAL A 75 -23.65 19.91 -0.19
C VAL A 75 -22.96 19.29 -1.40
N ALA A 76 -23.53 18.25 -1.97
CA ALA A 76 -22.97 17.53 -3.10
C ALA A 76 -23.72 17.87 -4.40
N GLY A 77 -23.00 18.42 -5.38
CA GLY A 77 -23.49 18.52 -6.74
C GLY A 77 -23.24 17.24 -7.53
N ASP A 78 -23.59 17.25 -8.81
CA ASP A 78 -23.23 16.17 -9.73
C ASP A 78 -21.71 15.98 -9.81
N VAL A 79 -21.27 14.87 -10.41
CA VAL A 79 -19.83 14.57 -10.54
C VAL A 79 -19.10 15.73 -11.22
N PHE A 80 -18.13 16.31 -10.51
CA PHE A 80 -17.33 17.48 -10.91
C PHE A 80 -18.13 18.74 -11.28
N THR A 81 -19.38 18.86 -10.82
CA THR A 81 -20.24 20.02 -11.08
C THR A 81 -20.73 20.62 -9.76
N SER A 82 -20.58 21.93 -9.58
CA SER A 82 -21.07 22.63 -8.38
C SER A 82 -22.54 22.30 -8.10
N PRO A 83 -22.95 22.14 -6.82
CA PRO A 83 -24.35 22.03 -6.46
C PRO A 83 -25.12 23.30 -6.84
N SER A 84 -26.44 23.15 -6.95
CA SER A 84 -27.35 24.27 -7.19
C SER A 84 -27.37 25.23 -5.99
N THR A 85 -27.69 26.49 -6.27
CA THR A 85 -27.90 27.50 -5.22
C THR A 85 -28.97 27.06 -4.22
N ASP A 86 -30.07 26.44 -4.70
CA ASP A 86 -31.19 26.01 -3.85
C ASP A 86 -30.80 24.87 -2.90
N ALA A 87 -30.01 23.89 -3.35
CA ALA A 87 -29.51 22.81 -2.49
C ALA A 87 -28.61 23.37 -1.38
N ILE A 88 -27.76 24.36 -1.70
CA ILE A 88 -26.89 25.02 -0.72
C ILE A 88 -27.73 25.79 0.30
N LEU A 89 -28.70 26.58 -0.17
CA LEU A 89 -29.60 27.34 0.69
C LEU A 89 -30.43 26.41 1.59
N ALA A 90 -30.89 25.27 1.09
CA ALA A 90 -31.56 24.24 1.88
C ALA A 90 -30.67 23.71 3.00
N GLY A 91 -29.39 23.46 2.73
CA GLY A 91 -28.40 23.10 3.74
C GLY A 91 -28.20 24.18 4.82
N ILE A 92 -28.12 25.46 4.42
CA ILE A 92 -28.02 26.58 5.37
C ILE A 92 -29.26 26.63 6.26
N ARG A 93 -30.47 26.61 5.67
CA ARG A 93 -31.75 26.66 6.41
C ARG A 93 -31.90 25.50 7.39
N ALA A 94 -31.48 24.30 6.99
CA ALA A 94 -31.62 23.12 7.80
C ALA A 94 -30.72 23.16 9.05
N ALA A 95 -29.52 23.74 8.94
CA ALA A 95 -28.50 23.64 9.98
C ALA A 95 -28.19 24.94 10.75
N ALA A 96 -28.40 26.11 10.16
CA ALA A 96 -28.08 27.38 10.80
C ALA A 96 -29.15 27.80 11.83
N GLY A 97 -28.78 28.76 12.66
CA GLY A 97 -29.64 29.48 13.59
C GLY A 97 -29.17 30.93 13.73
N PRO A 98 -29.55 31.66 14.79
CA PRO A 98 -29.10 33.05 15.01
C PRO A 98 -27.58 33.21 15.11
N ALA A 99 -26.85 32.17 15.49
CA ALA A 99 -25.37 32.15 15.48
C ALA A 99 -24.77 32.24 14.06
N GLY A 100 -25.56 31.94 13.02
CA GLY A 100 -25.19 32.03 11.61
C GLY A 100 -24.47 30.81 11.04
N ALA A 101 -23.96 30.96 9.82
CA ALA A 101 -23.25 29.93 9.08
C ALA A 101 -21.95 30.44 8.45
N LEU A 102 -20.88 29.66 8.58
CA LEU A 102 -19.65 29.83 7.81
C LEU A 102 -19.68 28.88 6.61
N VAL A 103 -19.54 29.42 5.40
CA VAL A 103 -19.46 28.66 4.16
C VAL A 103 -18.02 28.62 3.67
N ILE A 104 -17.41 27.43 3.66
CA ILE A 104 -16.06 27.17 3.16
C ILE A 104 -16.17 26.66 1.71
N VAL A 105 -15.55 27.39 0.77
CA VAL A 105 -15.73 27.17 -0.67
C VAL A 105 -14.36 26.93 -1.32
N LYS A 106 -14.21 25.83 -2.06
CA LYS A 106 -13.04 25.62 -2.93
C LYS A 106 -13.09 26.62 -4.07
N ASN A 107 -11.96 27.23 -4.44
CA ASN A 107 -11.93 28.29 -5.44
C ASN A 107 -12.10 27.78 -6.89
N TYR A 108 -13.33 27.39 -7.23
CA TYR A 108 -13.79 27.14 -8.59
C TYR A 108 -14.94 28.09 -8.91
N THR A 109 -15.02 28.53 -10.16
CA THR A 109 -16.02 29.53 -10.58
C THR A 109 -17.45 29.09 -10.26
N GLY A 110 -17.81 27.85 -10.58
CA GLY A 110 -19.14 27.30 -10.30
C GLY A 110 -19.46 27.30 -8.80
N ASP A 111 -18.53 26.83 -7.97
CA ASP A 111 -18.67 26.81 -6.52
C ASP A 111 -18.83 28.24 -5.98
N ARG A 112 -17.98 29.19 -6.38
CA ARG A 112 -18.06 30.58 -5.92
C ARG A 112 -19.37 31.27 -6.22
N LEU A 113 -19.91 31.06 -7.43
CA LEU A 113 -21.14 31.71 -7.85
C LEU A 113 -22.35 31.13 -7.10
N ASN A 114 -22.49 29.79 -7.05
CA ASN A 114 -23.64 29.15 -6.41
C ASN A 114 -23.64 29.33 -4.89
N PHE A 115 -22.50 29.14 -4.22
CA PHE A 115 -22.41 29.34 -2.77
C PHE A 115 -22.52 30.83 -2.40
N GLY A 116 -21.98 31.73 -3.24
CA GLY A 116 -22.14 33.18 -3.07
C GLY A 116 -23.60 33.61 -3.13
N LEU A 117 -24.33 33.16 -4.15
CA LEU A 117 -25.76 33.48 -4.28
C LEU A 117 -26.59 32.89 -3.14
N ALA A 118 -26.31 31.65 -2.72
CA ALA A 118 -27.01 31.03 -1.60
C ALA A 118 -26.78 31.78 -0.28
N ALA A 119 -25.57 32.29 -0.05
CA ALA A 119 -25.26 33.13 1.11
C ALA A 119 -26.01 34.47 1.09
N GLU A 120 -26.12 35.13 -0.08
CA GLU A 120 -26.92 36.35 -0.22
C GLU A 120 -28.41 36.11 0.06
N LEU A 121 -28.97 35.00 -0.45
CA LEU A 121 -30.35 34.62 -0.17
C LEU A 121 -30.58 34.32 1.32
N ALA A 122 -29.67 33.57 1.96
CA ALA A 122 -29.74 33.30 3.39
C ALA A 122 -29.66 34.58 4.25
N ARG A 123 -28.81 35.54 3.87
CA ARG A 123 -28.73 36.85 4.53
C ARG A 123 -30.02 37.64 4.36
N ALA A 124 -30.65 37.60 3.19
CA ALA A 124 -31.96 38.22 2.94
C ALA A 124 -33.07 37.58 3.81
N GLU A 125 -32.92 36.32 4.19
CA GLU A 125 -33.79 35.60 5.13
C GLU A 125 -33.43 35.85 6.61
N GLY A 126 -32.42 36.67 6.90
CA GLY A 126 -32.00 37.03 8.24
C GLY A 126 -31.02 36.05 8.90
N ILE A 127 -30.49 35.08 8.16
CA ILE A 127 -29.44 34.17 8.65
C ILE A 127 -28.07 34.83 8.41
N PRO A 128 -27.26 35.12 9.46
CA PRO A 128 -25.92 35.64 9.26
C PRO A 128 -25.04 34.62 8.54
N VAL A 129 -24.37 35.01 7.47
CA VAL A 129 -23.47 34.12 6.70
C VAL A 129 -22.14 34.79 6.44
N GLU A 130 -21.04 34.06 6.63
CA GLU A 130 -19.69 34.41 6.18
C GLU A 130 -19.20 33.41 5.13
N ILE A 131 -18.35 33.85 4.20
CA ILE A 131 -17.75 32.98 3.18
C ILE A 131 -16.23 33.01 3.32
N VAL A 132 -15.61 31.84 3.26
CA VAL A 132 -14.16 31.68 3.17
C VAL A 132 -13.83 30.85 1.93
N VAL A 133 -13.04 31.43 1.04
CA VAL A 133 -12.57 30.77 -0.17
C VAL A 133 -11.20 30.16 0.08
N VAL A 134 -11.02 28.89 -0.29
CA VAL A 134 -9.74 28.19 -0.20
C VAL A 134 -9.12 28.09 -1.60
N ALA A 135 -7.91 28.62 -1.76
CA ALA A 135 -7.17 28.77 -3.01
C ALA A 135 -5.72 28.27 -2.84
N ASP A 136 -5.56 27.05 -2.35
CA ASP A 136 -4.28 26.51 -1.89
C ASP A 136 -3.39 25.92 -2.99
N ASP A 137 -3.86 25.78 -4.23
CA ASP A 137 -3.09 25.13 -5.29
C ASP A 137 -1.96 26.03 -5.86
N VAL A 138 -0.73 25.78 -5.42
CA VAL A 138 0.45 26.55 -5.82
C VAL A 138 1.03 26.12 -7.17
N ALA A 139 0.46 25.10 -7.83
CA ALA A 139 0.86 24.76 -9.19
C ALA A 139 0.72 25.95 -10.15
N LEU A 140 -0.29 26.79 -9.92
CA LEU A 140 -0.62 27.94 -10.76
C LEU A 140 0.06 29.24 -10.32
N LYS A 141 1.02 29.21 -9.39
CA LYS A 141 1.58 30.42 -8.78
C LYS A 141 2.19 31.42 -9.76
N ASP A 142 2.72 30.93 -10.89
CA ASP A 142 3.38 31.74 -11.91
C ASP A 142 2.40 32.25 -12.99
N THR A 143 1.18 31.71 -13.03
CA THR A 143 0.18 31.98 -14.08
C THR A 143 -1.07 32.67 -13.55
N VAL A 144 -1.40 32.48 -12.27
CA VAL A 144 -2.63 32.95 -11.64
C VAL A 144 -2.32 33.56 -10.26
N PRO A 145 -2.86 34.76 -9.95
CA PRO A 145 -2.78 35.35 -8.61
C PRO A 145 -3.30 34.42 -7.52
N ASP A 146 -2.79 34.57 -6.30
CA ASP A 146 -3.13 33.76 -5.12
C ASP A 146 -4.64 33.56 -4.92
N ASP A 147 -5.42 34.64 -4.97
CA ASP A 147 -6.87 34.67 -4.78
C ASP A 147 -7.69 33.99 -5.90
N ARG A 148 -7.04 33.59 -7.00
CA ARG A 148 -7.66 32.92 -8.15
C ARG A 148 -7.15 31.50 -8.39
N ARG A 149 -6.23 31.00 -7.56
CA ARG A 149 -5.75 29.62 -7.62
C ARG A 149 -6.85 28.64 -7.21
N ARG A 150 -6.75 27.39 -7.66
CA ARG A 150 -7.71 26.33 -7.34
C ARG A 150 -7.69 26.00 -5.83
N GLY A 151 -8.83 25.57 -5.30
CA GLY A 151 -8.92 24.96 -3.98
C GLY A 151 -8.86 23.44 -4.07
N ILE A 152 -7.93 22.79 -3.37
CA ILE A 152 -7.69 21.34 -3.45
C ILE A 152 -7.64 20.70 -2.05
N ALA A 153 -6.83 19.65 -1.87
CA ALA A 153 -6.86 18.77 -0.70
C ALA A 153 -6.67 19.46 0.66
N GLY A 154 -5.95 20.60 0.70
CA GLY A 154 -5.71 21.32 1.94
C GLY A 154 -6.97 21.93 2.54
N THR A 155 -8.04 22.09 1.76
CA THR A 155 -9.38 22.52 2.22
C THR A 155 -9.85 21.71 3.44
N VAL A 156 -9.51 20.41 3.51
CA VAL A 156 -9.89 19.53 4.62
C VAL A 156 -9.32 20.00 5.96
N LEU A 157 -8.11 20.57 5.97
CA LEU A 157 -7.53 21.15 7.18
C LEU A 157 -8.32 22.40 7.62
N VAL A 158 -8.74 23.24 6.67
CA VAL A 158 -9.56 24.42 6.96
C VAL A 158 -10.91 24.02 7.57
N HIS A 159 -11.55 22.95 7.07
CA HIS A 159 -12.76 22.39 7.69
C HIS A 159 -12.50 21.99 9.14
N LYS A 160 -11.37 21.35 9.42
CA LYS A 160 -11.05 20.87 10.76
C LYS A 160 -10.89 22.03 11.76
N LEU A 161 -10.12 23.05 11.41
CA LEU A 161 -9.92 24.20 12.30
C LEU A 161 -11.23 24.98 12.50
N ALA A 162 -11.98 25.23 11.43
CA ALA A 162 -13.25 25.95 11.51
C ALA A 162 -14.31 25.19 12.32
N GLY A 163 -14.44 23.88 12.09
CA GLY A 163 -15.38 23.03 12.83
C GLY A 163 -15.03 22.93 14.31
N ALA A 164 -13.75 22.77 14.65
CA ALA A 164 -13.30 22.77 16.04
C ALA A 164 -13.57 24.12 16.74
N ALA A 165 -13.33 25.24 16.04
CA ALA A 165 -13.62 26.57 16.54
C ALA A 165 -15.13 26.80 16.76
N ALA A 166 -15.97 26.33 15.83
CA ALA A 166 -17.42 26.39 15.97
C ALA A 166 -17.94 25.52 17.13
N GLU A 167 -17.39 24.32 17.33
CA GLU A 167 -17.76 23.43 18.45
C GLU A 167 -17.33 23.99 19.82
N GLN A 168 -16.35 24.89 19.85
CA GLN A 168 -15.99 25.66 21.05
C GLN A 168 -16.95 26.82 21.34
N GLY A 169 -17.98 27.02 20.50
CA GLY A 169 -18.97 28.08 20.66
C GLY A 169 -18.47 29.47 20.27
N LEU A 170 -17.40 29.56 19.47
CA LEU A 170 -16.89 30.85 18.99
C LEU A 170 -17.90 31.54 18.05
N PRO A 171 -17.97 32.89 18.07
CA PRO A 171 -18.89 33.62 17.22
C PRO A 171 -18.48 33.52 15.74
N LEU A 172 -19.46 33.66 14.82
CA LEU A 172 -19.27 33.51 13.37
C LEU A 172 -18.05 34.24 12.81
N GLN A 173 -17.84 35.49 13.23
CA GLN A 173 -16.71 36.30 12.75
C GLN A 173 -15.35 35.74 13.17
N GLU A 174 -15.26 35.14 14.36
CA GLU A 174 -14.02 34.53 14.84
C GLU A 174 -13.76 33.19 14.16
N VAL A 175 -14.81 32.37 13.97
CA VAL A 175 -14.70 31.12 13.18
C VAL A 175 -14.25 31.44 11.76
N ALA A 176 -14.83 32.47 11.13
CA ALA A 176 -14.44 32.93 9.79
C ALA A 176 -12.99 33.47 9.77
N ARG A 177 -12.57 34.23 10.80
CA ARG A 177 -11.19 34.73 10.93
C ARG A 177 -10.18 33.57 10.97
N ILE A 178 -10.43 32.57 11.82
CA ILE A 178 -9.59 31.37 11.94
C ILE A 178 -9.52 30.61 10.60
N ALA A 179 -10.66 30.43 9.93
CA ALA A 179 -10.71 29.76 8.64
C ALA A 179 -9.94 30.52 7.54
N ARG A 180 -10.06 31.85 7.47
CA ARG A 180 -9.29 32.69 6.52
C ARG A 180 -7.79 32.63 6.82
N GLU A 181 -7.41 32.68 8.08
CA GLU A 181 -6.01 32.57 8.51
C GLU A 181 -5.43 31.20 8.14
N ALA A 182 -6.17 30.12 8.38
CA ALA A 182 -5.77 28.78 7.99
C ALA A 182 -5.60 28.64 6.47
N ALA A 183 -6.55 29.16 5.68
CA ALA A 183 -6.46 29.14 4.23
C ALA A 183 -5.25 29.95 3.70
N GLY A 184 -4.91 31.08 4.33
CA GLY A 184 -3.75 31.90 3.96
C GLY A 184 -2.39 31.31 4.37
N LYS A 185 -2.39 30.31 5.26
CA LYS A 185 -1.19 29.59 5.74
C LYS A 185 -0.98 28.24 5.03
N LEU A 186 -1.76 27.97 3.98
CA LEU A 186 -1.86 26.66 3.36
C LEU A 186 -1.40 26.71 1.89
N SER A 187 -0.53 25.78 1.54
CA SER A 187 -0.04 25.59 0.17
C SER A 187 -0.09 24.11 -0.21
N SER A 188 -0.62 23.82 -1.39
CA SER A 188 -0.84 22.47 -1.88
C SER A 188 -0.43 22.32 -3.33
N MET A 189 0.03 21.14 -3.73
CA MET A 189 0.28 20.81 -5.14
C MET A 189 0.20 19.30 -5.36
N GLY A 190 -0.30 18.90 -6.53
CA GLY A 190 -0.45 17.50 -6.93
C GLY A 190 0.33 17.09 -8.17
N ILE A 191 0.52 15.77 -8.30
CA ILE A 191 1.03 15.09 -9.50
C ILE A 191 0.10 13.93 -9.81
N SER A 192 -0.27 13.82 -11.09
CA SER A 192 -1.08 12.73 -11.62
C SER A 192 -0.23 11.81 -12.49
N LEU A 193 -0.42 10.51 -12.31
CA LEU A 193 0.17 9.44 -13.12
C LEU A 193 -0.77 8.99 -14.26
N GLY A 194 -1.95 9.59 -14.36
CA GLY A 194 -3.02 9.19 -15.27
C GLY A 194 -4.32 9.95 -15.01
N SER A 195 -5.25 9.91 -15.95
CA SER A 195 -6.55 10.57 -15.81
C SER A 195 -7.53 9.71 -14.98
N CYS A 196 -8.52 10.37 -14.36
CA CYS A 196 -9.73 9.69 -13.90
C CYS A 196 -10.70 9.40 -15.06
N THR A 197 -11.65 8.50 -14.80
CA THR A 197 -12.78 8.21 -15.70
C THR A 197 -14.08 8.74 -15.11
N LEU A 198 -14.77 9.61 -15.85
CA LEU A 198 -16.09 10.11 -15.47
C LEU A 198 -17.17 9.03 -15.69
N PRO A 199 -18.05 8.75 -14.70
CA PRO A 199 -19.14 7.79 -14.84
C PRO A 199 -20.06 8.07 -16.03
N ALA A 200 -20.45 9.31 -16.28
CA ALA A 200 -21.34 9.65 -17.39
C ALA A 200 -20.68 9.52 -18.78
N VAL A 201 -19.34 9.63 -18.85
CA VAL A 201 -18.58 9.67 -20.12
C VAL A 201 -18.00 8.30 -20.47
N GLY A 202 -17.64 7.49 -19.46
CA GLY A 202 -17.16 6.11 -19.62
C GLY A 202 -15.76 5.94 -20.22
N ARG A 203 -15.03 7.05 -20.47
CA ARG A 203 -13.63 7.08 -20.92
C ARG A 203 -12.81 8.11 -20.10
N PRO A 204 -11.48 7.99 -20.07
CA PRO A 204 -10.61 8.96 -19.41
C PRO A 204 -10.76 10.37 -19.99
N GLY A 205 -10.63 11.40 -19.13
CA GLY A 205 -10.69 12.81 -19.53
C GLY A 205 -9.53 13.23 -20.45
N PHE A 206 -8.37 12.62 -20.28
CA PHE A 206 -7.20 12.74 -21.17
C PHE A 206 -6.37 11.45 -21.14
N VAL A 207 -5.39 11.36 -22.04
CA VAL A 207 -4.46 10.23 -22.15
C VAL A 207 -3.03 10.73 -21.97
N LEU A 208 -2.24 9.98 -21.21
CA LEU A 208 -0.80 10.11 -21.05
C LEU A 208 -0.12 8.90 -21.70
N GLY A 209 1.11 9.08 -22.19
CA GLY A 209 1.94 7.95 -22.62
C GLY A 209 2.40 7.08 -21.44
N ASP A 210 2.92 5.88 -21.72
CA ASP A 210 3.29 4.86 -20.71
C ASP A 210 4.27 5.35 -19.62
N ALA A 211 5.09 6.35 -19.95
CA ALA A 211 6.05 6.96 -19.03
C ALA A 211 5.78 8.45 -18.79
N GLU A 212 4.63 8.98 -19.21
CA GLU A 212 4.28 10.39 -19.08
C GLU A 212 3.41 10.63 -17.83
N ILE A 213 3.71 11.70 -17.11
CA ILE A 213 2.97 12.16 -15.93
C ILE A 213 2.57 13.63 -16.11
N GLU A 214 1.55 14.06 -15.37
CA GLU A 214 1.02 15.43 -15.41
C GLU A 214 1.28 16.13 -14.07
N VAL A 215 1.95 17.29 -14.12
CA VAL A 215 2.36 18.05 -12.94
C VAL A 215 1.37 19.19 -12.70
N GLY A 216 0.85 19.30 -11.48
CA GLY A 216 -0.05 20.38 -11.09
C GLY A 216 -1.46 20.24 -11.66
N LEU A 217 -1.91 19.00 -11.90
CA LEU A 217 -3.25 18.73 -12.40
C LEU A 217 -4.32 19.04 -11.34
N GLY A 218 -5.47 19.57 -11.78
CA GLY A 218 -6.61 19.89 -10.93
C GLY A 218 -7.44 18.66 -10.55
N ILE A 219 -8.27 18.79 -9.52
CA ILE A 219 -9.04 17.66 -8.97
C ILE A 219 -10.18 17.20 -9.88
N HIS A 220 -10.58 17.98 -10.87
CA HIS A 220 -11.61 17.60 -11.86
C HIS A 220 -11.01 17.08 -13.18
N GLY A 221 -9.70 16.80 -13.20
CA GLY A 221 -8.99 16.39 -14.41
C GLY A 221 -8.58 17.55 -15.32
N GLU A 222 -8.60 18.80 -14.81
CA GLU A 222 -8.10 19.96 -15.56
C GLU A 222 -6.59 19.83 -15.82
N GLN A 223 -6.15 20.22 -17.02
CA GLN A 223 -4.74 20.12 -17.40
C GLN A 223 -3.83 20.77 -16.35
N GLY A 224 -2.67 20.14 -16.15
CA GLY A 224 -1.64 20.65 -15.27
C GLY A 224 -0.88 21.79 -15.92
N VAL A 225 0.20 22.20 -15.25
CA VAL A 225 1.09 23.24 -15.79
C VAL A 225 2.11 22.68 -16.77
N ARG A 226 2.40 21.37 -16.70
CA ARG A 226 3.28 20.68 -17.63
C ARG A 226 3.15 19.16 -17.55
N ARG A 227 3.51 18.50 -18.65
CA ARG A 227 3.80 17.06 -18.72
C ARG A 227 5.29 16.80 -18.63
N MET A 228 5.66 15.66 -18.06
CA MET A 228 7.05 15.19 -18.02
C MET A 228 7.13 13.67 -17.97
N SER A 229 8.32 13.12 -18.17
CA SER A 229 8.55 11.70 -17.92
C SER A 229 8.50 11.38 -16.42
N ILE A 230 8.03 10.19 -16.07
CA ILE A 230 8.00 9.71 -14.70
C ILE A 230 9.42 9.69 -14.09
N ALA A 231 9.51 10.08 -12.83
CA ALA A 231 10.73 10.09 -12.04
C ALA A 231 10.52 9.28 -10.75
N SER A 232 11.57 9.09 -9.94
CA SER A 232 11.43 8.41 -8.65
C SER A 232 10.51 9.20 -7.71
N ALA A 233 9.86 8.50 -6.76
CA ALA A 233 9.01 9.14 -5.76
C ALA A 233 9.75 10.25 -4.98
N ASP A 234 11.04 10.06 -4.71
CA ASP A 234 11.85 11.05 -4.02
C ASP A 234 12.04 12.33 -4.86
N GLU A 235 12.20 12.22 -6.17
CA GLU A 235 12.32 13.37 -7.07
C GLU A 235 10.99 14.09 -7.25
N LEU A 236 9.89 13.34 -7.40
CA LEU A 236 8.54 13.91 -7.52
C LEU A 236 8.12 14.66 -6.26
N VAL A 237 8.39 14.10 -5.07
CA VAL A 237 8.15 14.79 -3.79
C VAL A 237 9.01 16.04 -3.67
N ASN A 238 10.27 15.99 -4.11
CA ASN A 238 11.13 17.17 -4.10
C ASN A 238 10.54 18.30 -4.94
N LEU A 239 10.10 17.98 -6.16
CA LEU A 239 9.49 18.95 -7.07
C LEU A 239 8.26 19.63 -6.44
N VAL A 240 7.38 18.84 -5.83
CA VAL A 240 6.17 19.36 -5.16
C VAL A 240 6.56 20.26 -3.99
N LEU A 241 7.46 19.82 -3.11
CA LEU A 241 7.89 20.60 -1.95
C LEU A 241 8.63 21.87 -2.34
N GLU A 242 9.53 21.86 -3.33
CA GLU A 242 10.20 23.07 -3.82
C GLU A 242 9.21 24.10 -4.37
N THR A 243 8.15 23.63 -5.03
CA THR A 243 7.11 24.53 -5.54
C THR A 243 6.32 25.17 -4.40
N ILE A 244 5.95 24.38 -3.39
CA ILE A 244 5.30 24.82 -2.14
C ILE A 244 6.18 25.80 -1.38
N GLU A 245 7.47 25.51 -1.21
CA GLU A 245 8.41 26.35 -0.48
C GLU A 245 8.58 27.72 -1.13
N ALA A 246 8.68 27.76 -2.46
CA ALA A 246 8.85 29.00 -3.20
C ALA A 246 7.60 29.90 -3.14
N ASP A 247 6.42 29.37 -2.78
CA ASP A 247 5.20 30.15 -2.56
C ASP A 247 4.96 30.45 -1.08
N GLY A 248 4.90 29.40 -0.24
CA GLY A 248 4.62 29.46 1.19
C GLY A 248 5.76 29.96 2.06
N ARG A 249 6.96 30.17 1.48
CA ARG A 249 8.15 30.71 2.16
C ARG A 249 8.56 29.92 3.41
N LEU A 250 8.48 28.59 3.34
CA LEU A 250 8.92 27.68 4.41
C LEU A 250 10.38 27.95 4.79
N LYS A 251 10.63 28.05 6.10
CA LYS A 251 11.95 28.32 6.68
C LYS A 251 12.28 27.32 7.78
N SER A 252 13.57 27.15 8.05
CA SER A 252 14.05 26.42 9.22
C SER A 252 13.43 27.01 10.49
N GLY A 253 12.88 26.16 11.36
CA GLY A 253 12.17 26.53 12.58
C GLY A 253 10.66 26.67 12.41
N ASP A 254 10.13 26.72 11.17
CA ASP A 254 8.68 26.71 10.95
C ASP A 254 8.07 25.40 11.45
N ARG A 255 6.84 25.49 11.95
CA ARG A 255 6.03 24.36 12.40
C ARG A 255 4.91 24.13 11.40
N VAL A 256 4.70 22.89 10.97
CA VAL A 256 3.73 22.57 9.91
C VAL A 256 2.87 21.35 10.22
N ALA A 257 1.66 21.35 9.67
CA ALA A 257 0.85 20.16 9.45
C ALA A 257 0.95 19.72 7.97
N LEU A 258 1.15 18.42 7.74
CA LEU A 258 1.35 17.83 6.42
C LEU A 258 0.21 16.86 6.07
N LEU A 259 -0.42 17.05 4.91
CA LEU A 259 -1.36 16.10 4.34
C LEU A 259 -0.74 15.46 3.08
N VAL A 260 -0.49 14.15 3.12
CA VAL A 260 -0.09 13.35 1.95
C VAL A 260 -1.35 12.69 1.39
N ASN A 261 -1.95 13.33 0.39
CA ASN A 261 -3.24 12.97 -0.15
C ASN A 261 -3.11 12.09 -1.40
N GLY A 262 -3.78 10.95 -1.44
CA GLY A 262 -3.98 10.15 -2.66
C GLY A 262 -5.12 10.73 -3.50
N LEU A 263 -4.97 10.67 -4.82
CA LEU A 263 -5.96 11.21 -5.76
C LEU A 263 -7.06 10.20 -6.14
N GLY A 264 -7.05 9.00 -5.54
CA GLY A 264 -8.07 7.98 -5.81
C GLY A 264 -7.50 6.57 -5.80
N SER A 265 -6.76 6.22 -6.86
CA SER A 265 -6.30 4.84 -7.10
C SER A 265 -4.85 4.55 -6.69
N THR A 266 -4.18 5.49 -6.02
CA THR A 266 -2.82 5.27 -5.49
C THR A 266 -2.84 4.40 -4.24
N PRO A 267 -2.15 3.24 -4.24
CA PRO A 267 -2.11 2.32 -3.10
C PRO A 267 -1.51 2.95 -1.83
N PRO A 268 -1.93 2.52 -0.63
CA PRO A 268 -1.36 2.98 0.63
C PRO A 268 0.17 2.78 0.75
N MET A 269 0.71 1.72 0.13
CA MET A 269 2.16 1.47 0.10
C MET A 269 2.91 2.61 -0.62
N GLU A 270 2.39 3.10 -1.74
CA GLU A 270 2.99 4.22 -2.48
C GLU A 270 2.86 5.53 -1.70
N LEU A 271 1.70 5.78 -1.08
CA LEU A 271 1.51 6.95 -0.20
C LEU A 271 2.47 6.92 1.00
N ALA A 272 2.79 5.75 1.54
CA ALA A 272 3.79 5.60 2.60
C ALA A 272 5.21 5.95 2.11
N VAL A 273 5.56 5.60 0.87
CA VAL A 273 6.83 6.01 0.24
C VAL A 273 6.89 7.53 0.06
N VAL A 274 5.80 8.14 -0.42
CA VAL A 274 5.67 9.60 -0.55
C VAL A 274 5.79 10.28 0.81
N ALA A 275 5.08 9.80 1.83
CA ALA A 275 5.12 10.34 3.19
C ALA A 275 6.51 10.23 3.82
N ARG A 276 7.21 9.09 3.65
CA ARG A 276 8.61 8.91 4.06
C ARG A 276 9.48 10.03 3.49
N SER A 277 9.37 10.28 2.19
CA SER A 277 10.17 11.29 1.49
C SER A 277 9.83 12.70 1.96
N ALA A 278 8.54 13.03 2.03
CA ALA A 278 8.07 14.37 2.37
C ALA A 278 8.49 14.78 3.79
N VAL A 279 8.27 13.90 4.77
CA VAL A 279 8.68 14.14 6.16
C VAL A 279 10.19 14.28 6.27
N ALA A 280 10.97 13.38 5.66
CA ALA A 280 12.43 13.43 5.72
C ALA A 280 13.00 14.73 5.10
N ARG A 281 12.42 15.20 4.00
CA ARG A 281 12.85 16.44 3.32
C ARG A 281 12.53 17.70 4.11
N LEU A 282 11.32 17.78 4.70
CA LEU A 282 10.95 18.89 5.58
C LEU A 282 11.86 18.92 6.82
N GLU A 283 12.09 17.78 7.47
CA GLU A 283 12.99 17.69 8.63
C GLU A 283 14.45 18.04 8.29
N ALA A 284 14.95 17.61 7.13
CA ALA A 284 16.29 17.96 6.65
C ALA A 284 16.49 19.47 6.43
N LYS A 285 15.41 20.22 6.20
CA LYS A 285 15.41 21.69 6.09
C LYS A 285 15.20 22.41 7.43
N GLY A 286 15.10 21.67 8.53
CA GLY A 286 14.87 22.22 9.86
C GLY A 286 13.41 22.62 10.12
N VAL A 287 12.45 22.17 9.27
CA VAL A 287 11.02 22.36 9.51
C VAL A 287 10.52 21.31 10.50
N VAL A 288 9.75 21.75 11.50
CA VAL A 288 9.13 20.87 12.49
C VAL A 288 7.77 20.41 11.98
N VAL A 289 7.71 19.18 11.47
CA VAL A 289 6.42 18.55 11.12
C VAL A 289 5.71 18.13 12.39
N GLU A 290 4.70 18.88 12.81
CA GLU A 290 3.92 18.66 14.04
C GLU A 290 2.91 17.53 13.85
N ARG A 291 2.18 17.60 12.74
CA ARG A 291 1.17 16.61 12.37
C ARG A 291 1.39 16.16 10.93
N ALA A 292 1.23 14.88 10.66
CA ALA A 292 1.26 14.33 9.32
C ALA A 292 0.26 13.19 9.16
N TRP A 293 -0.41 13.15 8.02
CA TRP A 293 -1.28 12.04 7.63
C TRP A 293 -1.03 11.62 6.19
N ALA A 294 -1.26 10.35 5.89
CA ALA A 294 -1.19 9.79 4.55
C ALA A 294 -2.43 8.95 4.26
N GLY A 295 -3.10 9.20 3.13
CA GLY A 295 -4.36 8.55 2.78
C GLY A 295 -5.10 9.32 1.70
N THR A 296 -6.34 8.91 1.40
CA THR A 296 -7.22 9.62 0.46
C THR A 296 -8.16 10.52 1.26
N PHE A 297 -7.97 11.83 1.16
CA PHE A 297 -8.72 12.85 1.88
C PHE A 297 -9.61 13.68 0.95
N LEU A 298 -9.09 13.98 -0.24
CA LEU A 298 -9.83 14.62 -1.31
C LEU A 298 -9.38 13.98 -2.62
N SER A 299 -10.18 13.04 -3.12
CA SER A 299 -9.88 12.27 -4.32
C SER A 299 -10.22 13.04 -5.60
N ALA A 300 -9.94 12.41 -6.73
CA ALA A 300 -10.44 12.76 -8.05
C ALA A 300 -10.86 11.45 -8.71
N LEU A 301 -11.93 10.83 -8.18
CA LEU A 301 -12.42 9.52 -8.56
C LEU A 301 -11.32 8.44 -8.47
N ASP A 302 -10.97 7.82 -9.59
CA ASP A 302 -9.99 6.75 -9.75
C ASP A 302 -8.64 7.26 -10.26
N MET A 303 -8.35 8.56 -10.11
CA MET A 303 -7.10 9.15 -10.57
C MET A 303 -5.89 8.57 -9.81
N PRO A 304 -4.89 8.00 -10.51
CA PRO A 304 -3.63 7.63 -9.89
C PRO A 304 -2.77 8.87 -9.73
N GLY A 305 -2.28 9.11 -8.52
CA GLY A 305 -1.42 10.24 -8.20
C GLY A 305 -1.53 10.66 -6.73
N PHE A 306 -0.77 11.69 -6.38
CA PHE A 306 -0.77 12.23 -5.03
C PHE A 306 -0.75 13.75 -5.04
N SER A 307 -1.13 14.35 -3.92
CA SER A 307 -0.85 15.75 -3.62
C SER A 307 -0.29 15.90 -2.21
N LEU A 308 0.50 16.95 -2.01
CA LEU A 308 0.96 17.38 -0.69
C LEU A 308 0.28 18.69 -0.36
N SER A 309 -0.18 18.81 0.88
CA SER A 309 -0.64 20.07 1.47
C SER A 309 0.19 20.35 2.72
N VAL A 310 0.80 21.53 2.77
CA VAL A 310 1.60 22.00 3.91
C VAL A 310 0.92 23.24 4.48
N MET A 311 0.53 23.16 5.74
CA MET A 311 -0.06 24.28 6.48
C MET A 311 0.89 24.73 7.58
N HIS A 312 1.27 26.01 7.61
CA HIS A 312 1.95 26.58 8.78
C HIS A 312 1.01 26.56 9.98
N VAL A 313 1.51 26.08 11.12
CA VAL A 313 0.73 25.98 12.35
C VAL A 313 1.44 26.62 13.53
N ASP A 314 0.67 27.22 14.41
CA ASP A 314 1.08 27.57 15.77
C ASP A 314 0.41 26.62 16.78
N GLU A 315 0.66 26.84 18.06
CA GLU A 315 0.10 26.01 19.13
C GLU A 315 -1.44 26.05 19.17
N ALA A 316 -2.06 27.20 18.89
CA ALA A 316 -3.51 27.32 18.87
C ALA A 316 -4.12 26.52 17.71
N MET A 317 -3.52 26.59 16.53
CA MET A 317 -3.92 25.79 15.36
C MET A 317 -3.75 24.29 15.61
N VAL A 318 -2.64 23.87 16.24
CA VAL A 318 -2.44 22.47 16.63
C VAL A 318 -3.52 21.99 17.59
N ASN A 319 -3.89 22.80 18.59
CA ASN A 319 -4.95 22.46 19.53
C ASN A 319 -6.33 22.31 18.84
N LEU A 320 -6.64 23.13 17.82
CA LEU A 320 -7.86 22.99 17.03
C LEU A 320 -7.84 21.75 16.13
N ILE A 321 -6.69 21.45 15.52
CA ILE A 321 -6.49 20.24 14.71
C ILE A 321 -6.71 18.98 15.56
N ASP A 322 -6.19 18.96 16.78
CA ASP A 322 -6.28 17.82 17.70
C ASP A 322 -7.63 17.72 18.42
N ALA A 323 -8.47 18.77 18.35
CA ALA A 323 -9.78 18.77 19.00
C ALA A 323 -10.63 17.58 18.49
N PRO A 324 -11.44 16.96 19.37
CA PRO A 324 -12.20 15.76 19.02
C PRO A 324 -13.19 16.01 17.87
N THR A 325 -13.47 14.97 17.11
CA THR A 325 -14.53 14.95 16.09
C THR A 325 -15.09 13.55 15.91
N ASP A 326 -16.36 13.46 15.55
CA ASP A 326 -17.04 12.23 15.13
C ASP A 326 -17.20 12.11 13.60
N ALA A 327 -16.64 13.05 12.83
CA ALA A 327 -16.58 12.97 11.38
C ALA A 327 -15.78 11.73 10.97
N GLY A 328 -16.45 10.78 10.29
CA GLY A 328 -15.92 9.43 10.06
C GLY A 328 -14.66 9.37 9.20
N ALA A 329 -14.46 10.34 8.31
CA ALA A 329 -13.30 10.38 7.41
C ALA A 329 -12.09 11.17 7.94
N TRP A 330 -12.20 11.84 9.10
CA TRP A 330 -11.06 12.54 9.68
C TRP A 330 -10.12 11.55 10.37
N PRO A 331 -8.84 11.45 9.94
CA PRO A 331 -7.90 10.55 10.57
C PRO A 331 -7.56 11.06 11.98
N ARG A 332 -7.97 10.33 13.01
CA ARG A 332 -7.59 10.65 14.39
C ARG A 332 -6.06 10.55 14.57
N GLY A 333 -5.50 11.38 15.45
CA GLY A 333 -4.06 11.43 15.70
C GLY A 333 -3.32 12.30 14.69
N GLY A 334 -2.09 11.92 14.33
CA GLY A 334 -1.25 12.64 13.37
C GLY A 334 0.11 13.05 13.90
N ALA A 335 0.37 12.91 15.21
CA ALA A 335 1.68 13.22 15.78
C ALA A 335 2.80 12.41 15.10
N VAL A 336 3.84 13.11 14.63
CA VAL A 336 4.95 12.48 13.92
C VAL A 336 5.84 11.69 14.88
N ASN A 337 6.05 10.40 14.60
CA ASN A 337 6.96 9.56 15.38
C ASN A 337 8.42 10.04 15.24
N ARG A 338 9.06 10.36 16.37
CA ARG A 338 10.47 10.77 16.45
C ARG A 338 11.43 9.59 16.70
N ASN A 339 10.93 8.45 17.20
CA ASN A 339 11.69 7.25 17.50
C ASN A 339 11.36 6.14 16.47
N ARG A 340 11.97 6.23 15.29
CA ARG A 340 11.60 5.41 14.12
C ARG A 340 12.37 4.09 13.97
N VAL A 341 13.51 3.95 14.65
CA VAL A 341 14.43 2.82 14.44
C VAL A 341 14.70 2.11 15.76
N LEU A 342 14.43 0.81 15.78
CA LEU A 342 14.88 -0.12 16.83
C LEU A 342 16.02 -0.98 16.26
N PRO A 343 17.26 -0.88 16.78
CA PRO A 343 18.36 -1.71 16.30
C PRO A 343 18.12 -3.20 16.56
N SER A 344 18.53 -4.07 15.64
CA SER A 344 18.43 -5.51 15.84
C SER A 344 19.43 -5.99 16.90
N ALA A 345 19.03 -7.00 17.68
CA ALA A 345 19.95 -7.65 18.61
C ALA A 345 21.05 -8.38 17.83
N GLY A 346 22.31 -7.99 18.04
CA GLY A 346 23.45 -8.58 17.33
C GLY A 346 23.55 -10.08 17.54
N VAL A 347 23.71 -10.85 16.47
CA VAL A 347 24.03 -12.27 16.53
C VAL A 347 25.46 -12.42 17.02
N LYS A 348 25.68 -13.15 18.13
CA LYS A 348 27.03 -13.44 18.63
C LYS A 348 27.82 -14.15 17.52
N LYS A 349 28.90 -13.52 17.05
CA LYS A 349 29.86 -14.16 16.14
C LYS A 349 30.48 -15.34 16.89
N SER A 350 30.29 -16.54 16.36
CA SER A 350 30.98 -17.75 16.84
C SER A 350 32.48 -17.59 16.61
N VAL A 351 33.29 -17.96 17.60
CA VAL A 351 34.75 -17.91 17.53
C VAL A 351 35.23 -19.01 16.59
N THR A 352 36.01 -18.64 15.57
CA THR A 352 36.64 -19.56 14.61
C THR A 352 37.78 -20.33 15.29
N ALA A 353 37.56 -21.60 15.58
CA ALA A 353 38.66 -22.57 15.75
C ALA A 353 39.23 -22.94 14.37
N GLU A 354 40.42 -23.55 14.31
CA GLU A 354 40.93 -24.14 13.07
C GLU A 354 39.99 -25.26 12.60
N ILE A 355 39.32 -25.04 11.47
CA ILE A 355 38.34 -25.97 10.92
C ILE A 355 39.03 -26.91 9.94
N ARG A 356 39.07 -28.21 10.26
CA ARG A 356 39.54 -29.25 9.33
C ARG A 356 38.40 -29.63 8.38
N ILE A 357 38.61 -29.45 7.08
CA ILE A 357 37.65 -29.84 6.03
C ILE A 357 37.83 -31.33 5.69
N THR A 358 36.74 -32.10 5.75
CA THR A 358 36.70 -33.52 5.37
C THR A 358 36.48 -33.68 3.86
N ALA A 359 36.93 -34.80 3.29
CA ALA A 359 36.68 -35.10 1.87
C ALA A 359 35.18 -35.22 1.53
N ALA A 360 34.35 -35.62 2.50
CA ALA A 360 32.90 -35.68 2.33
C ALA A 360 32.27 -34.27 2.33
N GLY A 361 32.77 -33.36 3.19
CA GLY A 361 32.38 -31.95 3.19
C GLY A 361 32.72 -31.25 1.87
N GLU A 362 33.91 -31.49 1.32
CA GLU A 362 34.31 -30.93 0.02
C GLU A 362 33.41 -31.44 -1.13
N ARG A 363 33.07 -32.74 -1.14
CA ARG A 363 32.11 -33.28 -2.12
C ARG A 363 30.73 -32.66 -1.99
N LEU A 364 30.25 -32.44 -0.75
CA LEU A 364 28.98 -31.75 -0.51
C LEU A 364 29.02 -30.32 -1.07
N ARG A 365 30.13 -29.60 -0.85
CA ARG A 365 30.33 -28.25 -1.39
C ARG A 365 30.24 -28.24 -2.91
N SER A 366 30.99 -29.11 -3.59
CA SER A 366 30.95 -29.19 -5.06
C SER A 366 29.54 -29.51 -5.58
N ALA A 367 28.82 -30.42 -4.92
CA ALA A 367 27.44 -30.73 -5.27
C ALA A 367 26.49 -29.53 -5.04
N ALA A 368 26.64 -28.82 -3.92
CA ALA A 368 25.85 -27.63 -3.59
C ALA A 368 26.07 -26.50 -4.60
N GLU A 369 27.31 -26.28 -5.03
CA GLU A 369 27.65 -25.28 -6.06
C GLU A 369 27.02 -25.63 -7.42
N ARG A 370 27.02 -26.91 -7.82
CA ARG A 370 26.33 -27.37 -9.04
C ARG A 370 24.83 -27.18 -8.97
N VAL A 371 24.22 -27.61 -7.86
CA VAL A 371 22.78 -27.43 -7.60
C VAL A 371 22.40 -25.95 -7.66
N ALA A 372 23.16 -25.09 -7.00
CA ALA A 372 22.89 -23.64 -7.00
C ALA A 372 22.93 -23.07 -8.42
N ARG A 373 23.94 -23.41 -9.23
CA ARG A 373 24.03 -22.96 -10.62
C ARG A 373 22.88 -23.48 -11.48
N ALA A 374 22.47 -24.73 -11.30
CA ALA A 374 21.34 -25.32 -12.02
C ALA A 374 20.02 -24.61 -11.68
N LEU A 375 19.77 -24.30 -10.40
CA LEU A 375 18.58 -23.57 -9.96
C LEU A 375 18.57 -22.13 -10.48
N ILE A 376 19.72 -21.46 -10.55
CA ILE A 376 19.84 -20.13 -11.15
C ILE A 376 19.49 -20.18 -12.64
N ALA A 377 20.04 -21.15 -13.37
CA ALA A 377 19.76 -21.32 -14.79
C ALA A 377 18.28 -21.65 -15.08
N ALA A 378 17.60 -22.30 -14.13
CA ALA A 378 16.20 -22.68 -14.24
C ALA A 378 15.20 -21.58 -13.81
N GLU A 379 15.66 -20.39 -13.45
CA GLU A 379 14.78 -19.28 -13.01
C GLU A 379 13.60 -19.05 -13.97
N PRO A 380 13.81 -18.88 -15.29
CA PRO A 380 12.72 -18.48 -16.17
C PRO A 380 11.61 -19.54 -16.27
N ILE A 381 12.00 -20.82 -16.31
CA ILE A 381 11.04 -21.93 -16.43
C ILE A 381 10.28 -22.14 -15.11
N LEU A 382 10.95 -21.98 -13.96
CA LEU A 382 10.30 -22.10 -12.66
C LEU A 382 9.31 -20.96 -12.41
N THR A 383 9.67 -19.73 -12.76
CA THR A 383 8.77 -18.56 -12.73
C THR A 383 7.57 -18.75 -13.66
N GLN A 384 7.80 -19.26 -14.88
CA GLN A 384 6.72 -19.54 -15.83
C GLN A 384 5.74 -20.58 -15.29
N LEU A 385 6.24 -21.73 -14.81
CA LEU A 385 5.39 -22.79 -14.27
C LEU A 385 4.58 -22.31 -13.06
N ASP A 386 5.22 -21.57 -12.14
CA ASP A 386 4.57 -21.05 -10.95
C ASP A 386 3.58 -19.92 -11.27
N SER A 387 3.77 -19.15 -12.35
CA SER A 387 2.79 -18.13 -12.77
C SER A 387 1.47 -18.74 -13.26
N VAL A 388 1.49 -20.01 -13.69
CA VAL A 388 0.28 -20.70 -14.18
C VAL A 388 -0.60 -21.17 -13.02
N THR A 389 0.01 -21.65 -11.93
CA THR A 389 -0.70 -22.31 -10.83
C THR A 389 -0.52 -21.66 -9.45
N GLY A 390 0.33 -20.64 -9.35
CA GLY A 390 0.72 -19.93 -8.14
C GLY A 390 0.79 -18.42 -8.35
N ASP A 391 1.77 -17.77 -7.72
CA ASP A 391 2.00 -16.32 -7.76
C ASP A 391 3.22 -15.91 -8.61
N GLY A 392 3.91 -16.87 -9.22
CA GLY A 392 4.98 -16.63 -10.20
C GLY A 392 6.28 -16.15 -9.58
N ASP A 393 6.55 -16.47 -8.31
CA ASP A 393 7.73 -16.01 -7.59
C ASP A 393 8.78 -17.11 -7.33
N LEU A 394 8.46 -18.37 -7.63
CA LEU A 394 9.32 -19.50 -7.28
C LEU A 394 10.72 -19.41 -7.90
N GLY A 395 10.83 -19.03 -9.17
CA GLY A 395 12.13 -18.91 -9.84
C GLY A 395 13.04 -17.90 -9.15
N THR A 396 12.54 -16.69 -8.92
CA THR A 396 13.25 -15.65 -8.17
C THR A 396 13.58 -16.09 -6.73
N SER A 397 12.71 -16.86 -6.09
CA SER A 397 12.96 -17.47 -4.78
C SER A 397 14.11 -18.49 -4.81
N MET A 398 14.19 -19.34 -5.83
CA MET A 398 15.29 -20.31 -5.99
C MET A 398 16.61 -19.64 -6.32
N VAL A 399 16.64 -18.57 -7.12
CA VAL A 399 17.85 -17.76 -7.36
C VAL A 399 18.41 -17.21 -6.04
N ARG A 400 17.58 -16.55 -5.23
CA ARG A 400 18.00 -15.99 -3.93
C ARG A 400 18.59 -17.08 -3.02
N GLY A 401 17.96 -18.26 -3.00
CA GLY A 401 18.46 -19.42 -2.26
C GLY A 401 19.82 -19.91 -2.75
N ALA A 402 19.95 -20.08 -4.06
CA ALA A 402 21.16 -20.56 -4.71
C ALA A 402 22.34 -19.59 -4.55
N GLU A 403 22.13 -18.29 -4.74
CA GLU A 403 23.14 -17.26 -4.50
C GLU A 403 23.60 -17.24 -3.05
N ALA A 404 22.68 -17.43 -2.10
CA ALA A 404 23.01 -17.53 -0.69
C ALA A 404 23.86 -18.77 -0.34
N ILE A 405 23.64 -19.89 -1.04
CA ILE A 405 24.49 -21.09 -0.93
C ILE A 405 25.87 -20.83 -1.52
N LEU A 406 25.96 -20.21 -2.71
CA LEU A 406 27.24 -19.87 -3.36
C LEU A 406 28.06 -18.86 -2.55
N ALA A 407 27.40 -18.02 -1.74
CA ALA A 407 28.06 -17.07 -0.85
C ALA A 407 28.59 -17.68 0.46
N LEU A 408 28.31 -18.97 0.74
CA LEU A 408 28.83 -19.62 1.95
C LEU A 408 30.35 -19.80 1.87
N PRO A 409 31.09 -19.43 2.93
CA PRO A 409 32.53 -19.65 2.97
C PRO A 409 32.84 -21.15 3.00
N GLY A 410 33.98 -21.56 2.44
CA GLY A 410 34.35 -22.97 2.29
C GLY A 410 34.38 -23.74 3.61
N GLU A 411 34.74 -23.06 4.70
CA GLU A 411 34.76 -23.56 6.07
C GLU A 411 33.37 -23.98 6.57
N SER A 412 32.29 -23.46 5.96
CA SER A 412 30.92 -23.91 6.24
C SER A 412 30.72 -25.39 5.91
N PHE A 413 31.52 -25.93 5.00
CA PHE A 413 31.47 -27.32 4.55
C PHE A 413 32.57 -28.18 5.19
N ALA A 414 32.94 -27.87 6.45
CA ALA A 414 33.89 -28.66 7.23
C ALA A 414 33.59 -30.17 7.20
N ASP A 415 32.32 -30.50 7.46
CA ASP A 415 31.75 -31.83 7.31
C ASP A 415 30.35 -31.73 6.70
N VAL A 416 29.73 -32.89 6.41
CA VAL A 416 28.42 -32.95 5.77
C VAL A 416 27.33 -32.34 6.66
N SER A 417 27.38 -32.56 7.98
CA SER A 417 26.39 -32.04 8.92
C SER A 417 26.44 -30.51 9.00
N GLY A 418 27.63 -29.94 9.14
CA GLY A 418 27.89 -28.51 9.15
C GLY A 418 27.48 -27.85 7.84
N GLY A 419 27.84 -28.45 6.69
CA GLY A 419 27.48 -27.93 5.37
C GLY A 419 25.97 -27.88 5.15
N LEU A 420 25.26 -28.96 5.49
CA LEU A 420 23.79 -29.01 5.41
C LEU A 420 23.13 -27.97 6.33
N MET A 421 23.63 -27.79 7.56
CA MET A 421 23.14 -26.77 8.49
C MET A 421 23.40 -25.35 7.98
N ALA A 422 24.57 -25.10 7.39
CA ALA A 422 24.93 -23.80 6.83
C ALA A 422 24.03 -23.45 5.64
N MET A 423 23.82 -24.40 4.72
CA MET A 423 22.88 -24.23 3.60
C MET A 423 21.45 -23.98 4.10
N ALA A 424 20.98 -24.73 5.11
CA ALA A 424 19.66 -24.50 5.69
C ALA A 424 19.50 -23.08 6.26
N ASN A 425 20.52 -22.59 6.96
CA ASN A 425 20.54 -21.24 7.51
C ASN A 425 20.61 -20.16 6.42
N ALA A 426 21.36 -20.40 5.35
CA ALA A 426 21.43 -19.50 4.20
C ALA A 426 20.06 -19.41 3.49
N MET A 427 19.47 -20.56 3.15
CA MET A 427 18.20 -20.63 2.44
C MET A 427 17.05 -20.01 3.24
N ARG A 428 16.89 -20.31 4.54
CA ARG A 428 15.81 -19.72 5.36
C ARG A 428 15.92 -18.20 5.52
N LYS A 429 17.13 -17.65 5.38
CA LYS A 429 17.37 -16.21 5.48
C LYS A 429 17.13 -15.50 4.15
N ALA A 430 17.50 -16.14 3.04
CA ALA A 430 17.43 -15.57 1.70
C ALA A 430 16.05 -15.75 1.02
N ILE A 431 15.34 -16.83 1.36
CA ILE A 431 14.07 -17.19 0.74
C ILE A 431 12.94 -16.96 1.74
N GLY A 432 12.04 -16.03 1.42
CA GLY A 432 10.75 -15.86 2.12
C GLY A 432 9.71 -16.88 1.66
N GLY A 433 8.46 -16.74 2.11
CA GLY A 433 7.38 -17.66 1.71
C GLY A 433 7.58 -19.08 2.23
N SER A 434 6.99 -20.08 1.54
CA SER A 434 6.97 -21.49 1.99
C SER A 434 8.23 -22.27 1.62
N SER A 435 8.84 -21.98 0.46
CA SER A 435 10.02 -22.70 -0.05
C SER A 435 11.24 -22.60 0.88
N GLY A 436 11.49 -21.42 1.47
CA GLY A 436 12.61 -21.23 2.41
C GLY A 436 12.53 -22.16 3.62
N PRO A 437 11.43 -22.12 4.41
CA PRO A 437 11.19 -23.04 5.51
C PRO A 437 11.24 -24.52 5.14
N PHE A 438 10.71 -24.92 3.98
CA PHE A 438 10.72 -26.33 3.56
C PHE A 438 12.14 -26.84 3.33
N TYR A 439 12.92 -26.20 2.45
CA TYR A 439 14.30 -26.60 2.20
C TYR A 439 15.16 -26.53 3.47
N ALA A 440 15.02 -25.47 4.26
CA ALA A 440 15.77 -25.33 5.50
C ALA A 440 15.45 -26.44 6.51
N THR A 441 14.17 -26.79 6.67
CA THR A 441 13.76 -27.84 7.63
C THR A 441 14.25 -29.21 7.19
N GLY A 442 14.17 -29.53 5.89
CA GLY A 442 14.73 -30.75 5.32
C GLY A 442 16.23 -30.86 5.55
N LEU A 443 16.98 -29.84 5.15
CA LEU A 443 18.44 -29.77 5.31
C LEU A 443 18.88 -29.81 6.78
N MET A 444 18.18 -29.12 7.69
CA MET A 444 18.45 -29.18 9.13
C MET A 444 18.22 -30.58 9.69
N ARG A 445 17.19 -31.29 9.23
CA ARG A 445 16.91 -32.65 9.72
C ARG A 445 17.94 -33.65 9.20
N ALA A 446 18.32 -33.57 7.93
CA ALA A 446 19.44 -34.35 7.39
C ALA A 446 20.76 -34.06 8.13
N SER A 447 21.04 -32.77 8.40
CA SER A 447 22.22 -32.33 9.16
C SER A 447 22.28 -33.00 10.53
N ARG A 448 21.18 -32.99 11.30
CA ARG A 448 21.11 -33.63 12.63
C ARG A 448 21.28 -35.14 12.55
N HIS A 449 20.76 -35.78 11.51
CA HIS A 449 20.90 -37.23 11.31
C HIS A 449 22.36 -37.64 11.07
N LEU A 450 23.16 -36.75 10.49
CA LEU A 450 24.58 -36.98 10.18
C LEU A 450 25.55 -36.37 11.20
N ALA A 451 25.04 -35.80 12.29
CA ALA A 451 25.86 -35.12 13.29
C ALA A 451 26.89 -36.08 13.92
N GLY A 452 28.16 -35.67 13.93
CA GLY A 452 29.27 -36.45 14.48
C GLY A 452 29.79 -37.58 13.58
N ILE A 453 29.27 -37.75 12.35
CA ILE A 453 29.72 -38.76 11.40
C ILE A 453 30.73 -38.15 10.42
N GLU A 454 32.02 -38.43 10.59
CA GLU A 454 33.09 -37.84 9.76
C GLU A 454 33.07 -38.35 8.30
N LYS A 455 32.70 -39.62 8.09
CA LYS A 455 32.64 -40.27 6.78
C LYS A 455 31.31 -41.01 6.60
N PRO A 456 30.22 -40.29 6.31
CA PRO A 456 28.91 -40.91 6.16
C PRO A 456 28.89 -41.86 4.95
N THR A 457 28.36 -43.06 5.19
CA THR A 457 28.17 -44.08 4.15
C THR A 457 26.95 -43.76 3.28
N ALA A 458 26.86 -44.36 2.08
CA ALA A 458 25.70 -44.14 1.22
C ALA A 458 24.36 -44.50 1.90
N PRO A 459 24.23 -45.61 2.65
CA PRO A 459 23.02 -45.87 3.44
C PRO A 459 22.70 -44.79 4.47
N GLN A 460 23.70 -44.24 5.17
CA GLN A 460 23.48 -43.14 6.13
C GLN A 460 23.02 -41.85 5.44
N MET A 461 23.53 -41.56 4.24
CA MET A 461 23.04 -40.44 3.42
C MET A 461 21.60 -40.67 2.94
N ALA A 462 21.23 -41.91 2.62
CA ALA A 462 19.86 -42.24 2.23
C ALA A 462 18.87 -42.05 3.39
N GLU A 463 19.22 -42.51 4.59
CA GLU A 463 18.41 -42.27 5.80
C GLU A 463 18.29 -40.77 6.12
N ALA A 464 19.38 -40.01 5.95
CA ALA A 464 19.33 -38.56 6.11
C ALA A 464 18.42 -37.88 5.06
N PHE A 465 18.39 -38.38 3.82
CA PHE A 465 17.51 -37.87 2.78
C PHE A 465 16.04 -38.20 3.08
N VAL A 466 15.73 -39.44 3.47
CA VAL A 466 14.38 -39.82 3.94
C VAL A 466 13.94 -38.93 5.11
N ALA A 467 14.83 -38.72 6.09
CA ALA A 467 14.55 -37.83 7.21
C ALA A 467 14.27 -36.39 6.74
N ALA A 468 15.00 -35.86 5.76
CA ALA A 468 14.73 -34.55 5.18
C ALA A 468 13.34 -34.47 4.54
N VAL A 469 12.96 -35.46 3.74
CA VAL A 469 11.63 -35.51 3.08
C VAL A 469 10.51 -35.57 4.12
N LEU A 470 10.66 -36.39 5.16
CA LEU A 470 9.70 -36.45 6.27
C LEU A 470 9.59 -35.09 6.98
N ALA A 471 10.70 -34.36 7.15
CA ALA A 471 10.70 -33.03 7.74
C ALA A 471 9.86 -32.03 6.93
N VAL A 472 10.01 -32.07 5.60
CA VAL A 472 9.24 -31.23 4.68
C VAL A 472 7.76 -31.61 4.72
N SER A 473 7.46 -32.90 4.70
CA SER A 473 6.08 -33.43 4.78
C SER A 473 5.40 -33.06 6.10
N GLU A 474 6.08 -33.19 7.24
CA GLU A 474 5.54 -32.80 8.55
C GLU A 474 5.30 -31.30 8.67
N LEU A 475 6.22 -30.47 8.13
CA LEU A 475 6.09 -29.02 8.18
C LEU A 475 4.96 -28.52 7.26
N GLY A 476 4.86 -29.08 6.06
CA GLY A 476 3.91 -28.66 5.03
C GLY A 476 2.56 -29.40 5.04
N GLY A 477 2.46 -30.52 5.77
CA GLY A 477 1.30 -31.41 5.77
C GLY A 477 1.10 -32.24 4.49
N ALA A 478 2.02 -32.13 3.52
CA ALA A 478 1.89 -32.72 2.19
C ALA A 478 2.33 -34.18 2.14
N LYS A 479 1.62 -34.97 1.35
CA LYS A 479 1.86 -36.39 1.09
C LYS A 479 2.04 -36.63 -0.41
N PRO A 480 2.62 -37.79 -0.81
CA PRO A 480 2.58 -38.21 -2.21
C PRO A 480 1.15 -38.21 -2.75
N GLY A 481 0.95 -37.61 -3.92
CA GLY A 481 -0.32 -37.37 -4.58
C GLY A 481 -0.96 -36.01 -4.32
N ASP A 482 -0.40 -35.18 -3.43
CA ASP A 482 -0.96 -33.85 -3.13
C ASP A 482 -0.57 -32.76 -4.14
N ARG A 483 0.31 -33.09 -5.09
CA ARG A 483 0.88 -32.20 -6.10
C ARG A 483 1.73 -31.09 -5.49
N THR A 484 2.88 -31.48 -4.97
CA THR A 484 3.89 -30.60 -4.38
C THR A 484 5.29 -31.15 -4.65
N MET A 485 6.31 -30.47 -4.14
CA MET A 485 7.69 -30.98 -4.14
C MET A 485 7.85 -32.38 -3.50
N ILE A 486 6.92 -32.82 -2.64
CA ILE A 486 6.90 -34.17 -2.06
C ILE A 486 6.77 -35.24 -3.13
N ASP A 487 6.07 -34.96 -4.23
CA ASP A 487 5.85 -35.92 -5.32
C ASP A 487 7.13 -36.26 -6.08
N ALA A 488 8.14 -35.39 -6.06
CA ALA A 488 9.48 -35.69 -6.55
C ALA A 488 10.41 -36.19 -5.43
N LEU A 489 10.36 -35.57 -4.25
CA LEU A 489 11.22 -35.90 -3.12
C LEU A 489 11.03 -37.33 -2.59
N HIS A 490 9.77 -37.72 -2.36
CA HIS A 490 9.45 -39.00 -1.73
C HIS A 490 9.88 -40.21 -2.58
N PRO A 491 9.49 -40.33 -3.87
CA PRO A 491 9.95 -41.45 -4.68
C PRO A 491 11.47 -41.46 -4.87
N ALA A 492 12.14 -40.29 -4.93
CA ALA A 492 13.59 -40.23 -4.99
C ALA A 492 14.25 -40.80 -3.72
N ALA A 493 13.81 -40.35 -2.53
CA ALA A 493 14.39 -40.78 -1.26
C ALA A 493 14.18 -42.28 -0.98
N GLU A 494 12.96 -42.78 -1.20
CA GLU A 494 12.64 -44.19 -1.01
C GLU A 494 13.41 -45.08 -2.00
N THR A 495 13.47 -44.68 -3.28
CA THR A 495 14.23 -45.44 -4.30
C THR A 495 15.72 -45.47 -3.99
N PHE A 496 16.29 -44.38 -3.50
CA PHE A 496 17.71 -44.34 -3.12
C PHE A 496 18.02 -45.33 -2.00
N ARG A 497 17.19 -45.32 -0.94
CA ARG A 497 17.31 -46.24 0.20
C ARG A 497 17.16 -47.70 -0.24
N ASP A 498 16.11 -48.00 -1.01
CA ASP A 498 15.77 -49.37 -1.40
C ASP A 498 16.80 -49.99 -2.35
N LYS A 499 17.35 -49.20 -3.29
CA LYS A 499 18.43 -49.67 -4.19
C LYS A 499 19.72 -49.99 -3.43
N LEU A 500 20.08 -49.17 -2.46
CA LEU A 500 21.24 -49.43 -1.59
C LEU A 500 21.03 -50.67 -0.72
N ALA A 501 19.82 -50.84 -0.14
CA ALA A 501 19.47 -52.04 0.62
C ALA A 501 19.53 -53.31 -0.25
N GLY A 502 19.20 -53.20 -1.54
CA GLY A 502 19.35 -54.26 -2.55
C GLY A 502 20.78 -54.50 -3.05
N GLY A 503 21.79 -53.82 -2.50
CA GLY A 503 23.20 -54.02 -2.83
C GLY A 503 23.69 -53.27 -4.07
N ALA A 504 22.93 -52.32 -4.61
CA ALA A 504 23.40 -51.46 -5.70
C ALA A 504 24.53 -50.54 -5.24
N SER A 505 25.41 -50.13 -6.17
CA SER A 505 26.39 -49.07 -5.90
C SER A 505 25.69 -47.71 -5.71
N ALA A 506 26.36 -46.78 -5.02
CA ALA A 506 25.84 -45.43 -4.78
C ALA A 506 25.42 -44.71 -6.06
N ASP A 507 26.21 -44.83 -7.14
CA ASP A 507 25.94 -44.16 -8.42
C ASP A 507 24.69 -44.73 -9.10
N VAL A 508 24.54 -46.06 -9.09
CA VAL A 508 23.35 -46.74 -9.65
C VAL A 508 22.10 -46.40 -8.84
N ALA A 509 22.23 -46.37 -7.51
CA ALA A 509 21.15 -45.99 -6.61
C ALA A 509 20.74 -44.53 -6.82
N TRP A 510 21.68 -43.59 -6.94
CA TRP A 510 21.39 -42.17 -7.15
C TRP A 510 20.75 -41.92 -8.52
N ARG A 511 21.27 -42.53 -9.61
CA ARG A 511 20.63 -42.41 -10.93
C ARG A 511 19.19 -42.93 -10.91
N SER A 512 18.94 -44.03 -10.21
CA SER A 512 17.58 -44.57 -10.03
C SER A 512 16.69 -43.62 -9.23
N ALA A 513 17.22 -43.02 -8.17
CA ALA A 513 16.52 -42.04 -7.34
C ALA A 513 16.19 -40.75 -8.10
N SER A 514 17.15 -40.22 -8.87
CA SER A 514 16.95 -39.06 -9.73
C SER A 514 15.87 -39.33 -10.77
N ALA A 515 15.91 -40.49 -11.44
CA ALA A 515 14.88 -40.90 -12.39
C ALA A 515 13.50 -41.02 -11.74
N ALA A 516 13.41 -41.58 -10.53
CA ALA A 516 12.16 -41.67 -9.78
C ALA A 516 11.62 -40.30 -9.37
N GLY A 517 12.49 -39.36 -8.99
CA GLY A 517 12.11 -37.98 -8.68
C GLY A 517 11.62 -37.21 -9.90
N ILE A 518 12.30 -37.36 -11.05
CA ILE A 518 11.87 -36.77 -12.34
C ILE A 518 10.50 -37.31 -12.73
N ALA A 519 10.30 -38.64 -12.69
CA ALA A 519 9.01 -39.26 -12.99
C ALA A 519 7.91 -38.77 -12.03
N GLY A 520 8.25 -38.57 -10.76
CA GLY A 520 7.36 -37.98 -9.76
C GLY A 520 6.96 -36.54 -10.11
N ALA A 521 7.92 -35.70 -10.50
CA ALA A 521 7.67 -34.35 -10.98
C ALA A 521 6.81 -34.33 -12.24
N GLU A 522 7.06 -35.20 -13.22
CA GLU A 522 6.24 -35.32 -14.43
C GLU A 522 4.80 -35.74 -14.12
N ALA A 523 4.63 -36.70 -13.20
CA ALA A 523 3.32 -37.21 -12.80
C ALA A 523 2.42 -36.12 -12.19
N THR A 524 3.00 -35.06 -11.60
CA THR A 524 2.23 -33.92 -11.07
C THR A 524 1.38 -33.21 -12.12
N THR A 525 1.72 -33.33 -13.41
CA THR A 525 0.98 -32.75 -14.54
C THR A 525 -0.48 -33.19 -14.58
N SER A 526 -0.76 -34.45 -14.22
CA SER A 526 -2.10 -35.03 -14.21
C SER A 526 -2.74 -35.04 -12.82
N MET A 527 -2.04 -34.59 -11.78
CA MET A 527 -2.54 -34.58 -10.42
C MET A 527 -3.44 -33.38 -10.14
N LYS A 528 -4.51 -33.65 -9.39
CA LYS A 528 -5.35 -32.59 -8.82
C LYS A 528 -4.67 -32.04 -7.56
N PRO A 529 -4.35 -30.74 -7.50
CA PRO A 529 -3.68 -30.16 -6.34
C PRO A 529 -4.57 -30.20 -5.11
N ARG A 530 -4.01 -30.67 -3.98
CA ARG A 530 -4.71 -30.76 -2.69
C ARG A 530 -4.20 -29.74 -1.68
N LEU A 531 -2.99 -29.23 -1.89
CA LEU A 531 -2.34 -28.24 -1.04
C LEU A 531 -1.74 -27.11 -1.90
N GLY A 532 -1.26 -26.06 -1.24
CA GLY A 532 -0.68 -24.88 -1.89
C GLY A 532 -1.69 -24.01 -2.64
N ARG A 533 -1.20 -22.94 -3.28
CA ARG A 533 -2.02 -22.00 -4.06
C ARG A 533 -2.72 -22.68 -5.25
N ALA A 534 -2.09 -23.70 -5.82
CA ALA A 534 -2.65 -24.48 -6.92
C ALA A 534 -3.98 -25.16 -6.56
N SER A 535 -4.20 -25.51 -5.29
CA SER A 535 -5.46 -26.14 -4.84
C SER A 535 -6.68 -25.23 -5.02
N TYR A 536 -6.50 -23.90 -5.06
CA TYR A 536 -7.58 -22.93 -5.28
C TYR A 536 -8.08 -22.93 -6.73
N LEU A 537 -7.25 -23.35 -7.67
CA LEU A 537 -7.58 -23.39 -9.10
C LEU A 537 -8.32 -24.67 -9.50
N GLY A 538 -8.30 -25.69 -8.65
CA GLY A 538 -8.97 -26.97 -8.90
C GLY A 538 -8.50 -27.63 -10.20
N GLU A 539 -9.42 -27.95 -11.10
CA GLU A 539 -9.11 -28.63 -12.37
C GLU A 539 -8.30 -27.74 -13.34
N ARG A 540 -8.35 -26.41 -13.20
CA ARG A 540 -7.61 -25.48 -14.06
C ARG A 540 -6.09 -25.57 -13.88
N ALA A 541 -5.65 -26.17 -12.78
CA ALA A 541 -4.24 -26.42 -12.54
C ALA A 541 -3.72 -27.63 -13.35
N ILE A 542 -4.57 -28.55 -13.81
CA ILE A 542 -4.16 -29.78 -14.51
C ILE A 542 -3.57 -29.42 -15.89
N GLY A 543 -2.57 -30.18 -16.33
CA GLY A 543 -1.92 -30.00 -17.63
C GLY A 543 -0.54 -29.34 -17.58
N HIS A 544 -0.08 -28.94 -16.40
CA HIS A 544 1.27 -28.41 -16.18
C HIS A 544 1.90 -29.05 -14.94
N PRO A 545 3.19 -29.39 -14.96
CA PRO A 545 3.86 -29.95 -13.78
C PRO A 545 3.93 -28.92 -12.64
N ASP A 546 3.99 -29.41 -11.41
CA ASP A 546 4.20 -28.61 -10.21
C ASP A 546 5.61 -27.99 -10.21
N ALA A 547 5.68 -26.67 -10.08
CA ALA A 547 6.94 -25.95 -10.16
C ALA A 547 7.91 -26.35 -9.02
N GLY A 548 7.38 -26.67 -7.83
CA GLY A 548 8.18 -27.16 -6.71
C GLY A 548 8.76 -28.55 -6.94
N ALA A 549 8.00 -29.46 -7.55
CA ALA A 549 8.47 -30.79 -7.95
C ALA A 549 9.51 -30.71 -9.09
N VAL A 550 9.33 -29.80 -10.05
CA VAL A 550 10.33 -29.55 -11.11
C VAL A 550 11.61 -28.94 -10.54
N ALA A 551 11.52 -28.02 -9.57
CA ALA A 551 12.70 -27.52 -8.87
C ALA A 551 13.48 -28.67 -8.19
N VAL A 552 12.77 -29.68 -7.66
CA VAL A 552 13.38 -30.87 -7.08
C VAL A 552 14.09 -31.74 -8.11
N SER A 553 13.47 -32.00 -9.26
CA SER A 553 14.12 -32.79 -10.32
C SER A 553 15.42 -32.13 -10.79
N ILE A 554 15.41 -30.80 -10.98
CA ILE A 554 16.59 -30.03 -11.41
C ILE A 554 17.79 -30.25 -10.47
N TRP A 555 17.59 -30.15 -9.15
CA TRP A 555 18.73 -30.32 -8.24
C TRP A 555 19.11 -31.79 -8.03
N LEU A 556 18.19 -32.74 -8.16
CA LEU A 556 18.51 -34.18 -8.15
C LEU A 556 19.45 -34.53 -9.31
N GLU A 557 19.15 -34.01 -10.51
CA GLU A 557 19.97 -34.20 -11.71
C GLU A 557 21.34 -33.53 -11.57
N ALA A 558 21.39 -32.32 -11.02
CA ALA A 558 22.65 -31.57 -10.84
C ALA A 558 23.65 -32.28 -9.90
N ILE A 559 23.18 -33.10 -8.97
CA ILE A 559 24.04 -33.91 -8.09
C ILE A 559 24.70 -35.07 -8.86
N GLY A 560 23.97 -35.70 -9.79
CA GLY A 560 24.37 -36.95 -10.46
C GLY A 560 25.35 -36.84 -11.63
N ASN A 561 25.85 -35.65 -11.94
CA ASN A 561 26.75 -35.37 -13.06
C ASN A 561 28.25 -35.59 -12.75
N ASP A 562 28.60 -36.56 -11.90
CA ASP A 562 29.96 -37.14 -11.76
C ASP A 562 29.88 -38.66 -11.59
#